data_AF-A0A933BTR6-F1
#
_entry.id   AF-A0A933BTR6-F1
#
_cell.length_a   1.000
_cell.length_b   1.000
_cell.length_c   1.000
_cell.angle_alpha   90.00
_cell.angle_beta   90.00
_cell.angle_gamma   90.00
#
_symmetry.space_group_name_H-M   'P 1'
#
loop_
_entity.id
_entity.type
_entity.pdbx_description
1 polymer ?
#
loop_
_entity_poly.entity_id
_entity_poly.type
_entity_poly.pdbx_seq_one_letter_code
_entity_poly.pdbx_strand_id
1 'polypeptide(L)'
;LPCVNPSGYELGTRENHLKLDLNRHFKSEPPPVEVGIVQSVFQSPFDLTLDLHEDVDSPGFYLYQKFESGQETGLGFKVVERVRETMPINSSPEIEGMPAEEGVIHRLSGPEEMEWWPMALYALFKGAKRCLTLETAARFPLEDRVEAHLAAVQSAFQNIVD
;
A
#
# COMPACT_ATOMS: atom_id res chain seq x y z
N LEU A 1 -7.74 -4.87 -7.85
CA LEU A 1 -9.16 -4.97 -7.46
C LEU A 1 -9.66 -3.55 -7.18
N PRO A 2 -10.81 -3.12 -7.70
CA PRO A 2 -11.21 -1.71 -7.64
C PRO A 2 -11.68 -1.26 -6.24
N CYS A 3 -12.30 -2.13 -5.47
CA CYS A 3 -12.74 -1.84 -4.10
C CYS A 3 -12.79 -3.14 -3.29
N VAL A 4 -12.01 -3.20 -2.20
CA VAL A 4 -11.99 -4.36 -1.30
C VAL A 4 -13.04 -4.23 -0.19
N ASN A 5 -13.28 -3.01 0.30
CA ASN A 5 -14.27 -2.73 1.34
C ASN A 5 -15.46 -1.92 0.79
N PRO A 6 -16.37 -2.52 -0.02
CA PRO A 6 -17.50 -1.79 -0.58
C PRO A 6 -18.43 -1.23 0.51
N SER A 7 -18.67 -2.00 1.57
CA SER A 7 -19.53 -1.53 2.68
C SER A 7 -18.95 -0.34 3.45
N GLY A 8 -17.63 -0.35 3.71
CA GLY A 8 -16.97 0.79 4.34
C GLY A 8 -16.89 1.99 3.42
N TYR A 9 -16.70 1.78 2.11
CA TYR A 9 -16.73 2.85 1.12
C TYR A 9 -18.10 3.56 1.09
N GLU A 10 -19.20 2.81 1.02
CA GLU A 10 -20.56 3.40 1.01
C GLU A 10 -20.89 4.16 2.31
N LEU A 11 -20.34 3.72 3.44
CA LEU A 11 -20.60 4.32 4.76
C LEU A 11 -19.54 5.34 5.20
N GLY A 12 -18.47 5.55 4.40
CA GLY A 12 -17.35 6.41 4.77
C GLY A 12 -16.58 5.92 6.01
N THR A 13 -16.45 4.60 6.19
CA THR A 13 -15.76 4.00 7.34
C THR A 13 -14.54 3.18 6.93
N ARG A 14 -13.50 3.20 7.76
CA ARG A 14 -12.30 2.35 7.60
C ARG A 14 -12.65 0.86 7.61
N GLU A 15 -13.47 0.46 8.57
CA GLU A 15 -13.88 -0.93 8.78
C GLU A 15 -15.00 -1.34 7.82
N ASN A 16 -15.22 -2.64 7.64
CA ASN A 16 -16.40 -3.14 6.93
C ASN A 16 -17.67 -3.08 7.81
N HIS A 17 -18.81 -3.53 7.27
CA HIS A 17 -20.09 -3.60 7.98
C HIS A 17 -20.07 -4.43 9.28
N LEU A 18 -19.07 -5.30 9.46
CA LEU A 18 -18.85 -6.08 10.70
C LEU A 18 -17.83 -5.43 11.64
N LYS A 19 -17.41 -4.19 11.39
CA LYS A 19 -16.40 -3.46 12.18
C LYS A 19 -15.02 -4.10 12.15
N LEU A 20 -14.69 -4.78 11.06
CA LEU A 20 -13.38 -5.38 10.84
C LEU A 20 -12.48 -4.47 9.98
N ASP A 21 -11.26 -4.22 10.43
CA ASP A 21 -10.19 -3.62 9.62
C ASP A 21 -9.63 -4.71 8.69
N LEU A 22 -10.18 -4.80 7.47
CA LEU A 22 -9.87 -5.87 6.53
C LEU A 22 -8.37 -5.99 6.23
N ASN A 23 -7.61 -4.88 6.25
CA ASN A 23 -6.17 -4.89 6.01
C ASN A 23 -5.35 -5.40 7.22
N ARG A 24 -6.00 -6.02 8.21
CA ARG A 24 -5.36 -6.77 9.30
C ARG A 24 -5.70 -8.26 9.27
N HIS A 25 -6.56 -8.70 8.34
CA HIS A 25 -7.13 -10.05 8.38
C HIS A 25 -6.56 -11.01 7.33
N PHE A 26 -5.47 -10.67 6.62
CA PHE A 26 -4.93 -11.55 5.59
C PHE A 26 -4.23 -12.82 6.13
N LYS A 27 -4.06 -12.93 7.44
CA LYS A 27 -3.59 -14.15 8.15
C LYS A 27 -4.73 -14.94 8.82
N SER A 28 -5.96 -14.41 8.82
CA SER A 28 -7.07 -15.01 9.55
C SER A 28 -7.58 -16.30 8.90
N GLU A 29 -7.94 -17.28 9.74
CA GLU A 29 -8.56 -18.54 9.31
C GLU A 29 -9.82 -18.83 10.16
N PRO A 30 -11.03 -18.81 9.57
CA PRO A 30 -11.33 -18.36 8.21
C PRO A 30 -11.14 -16.83 8.06
N PRO A 31 -10.81 -16.32 6.86
CA PRO A 31 -10.76 -14.89 6.60
C PRO A 31 -12.19 -14.30 6.48
N PRO A 32 -12.36 -12.98 6.70
CA PRO A 32 -13.55 -12.26 6.22
C PRO A 32 -13.76 -12.51 4.73
N VAL A 33 -15.02 -12.49 4.27
CA VAL A 33 -15.37 -12.85 2.87
C VAL A 33 -14.63 -11.97 1.86
N GLU A 34 -14.54 -10.66 2.13
CA GLU A 34 -13.84 -9.69 1.29
C GLU A 34 -12.35 -10.04 1.16
N VAL A 35 -11.71 -10.39 2.28
CA VAL A 35 -10.30 -10.82 2.30
C VAL A 35 -10.13 -12.13 1.55
N GLY A 36 -11.03 -13.11 1.74
CA GLY A 36 -10.99 -14.38 1.01
C GLY A 36 -11.08 -14.21 -0.51
N ILE A 37 -11.89 -13.24 -0.98
CA ILE A 37 -11.96 -12.88 -2.41
C ILE A 37 -10.61 -12.32 -2.88
N VAL A 38 -9.99 -11.41 -2.13
CA VAL A 38 -8.66 -10.88 -2.49
C VAL A 38 -7.62 -12.00 -2.52
N GLN A 39 -7.58 -12.85 -1.49
CA GLN A 39 -6.68 -14.00 -1.41
C GLN A 39 -6.82 -14.93 -2.62
N SER A 40 -8.04 -15.11 -3.14
CA SER A 40 -8.30 -15.95 -4.32
C SER A 40 -7.63 -15.43 -5.61
N VAL A 41 -7.24 -14.15 -5.68
CA VAL A 41 -6.54 -13.58 -6.85
C VAL A 41 -5.06 -13.98 -6.86
N PHE A 42 -4.46 -14.30 -5.71
CA PHE A 42 -3.06 -14.66 -5.58
C PHE A 42 -2.79 -16.15 -5.89
N GLN A 43 -3.23 -16.62 -7.06
CA GLN A 43 -2.97 -17.99 -7.54
C GLN A 43 -1.55 -18.17 -8.08
N SER A 44 -0.89 -17.08 -8.49
CA SER A 44 0.49 -17.04 -8.95
C SER A 44 1.22 -15.80 -8.44
N PRO A 45 2.56 -15.83 -8.34
CA PRO A 45 3.37 -14.65 -8.02
C PRO A 45 3.14 -13.48 -8.98
N PHE A 46 3.11 -12.25 -8.45
CA PHE A 46 3.10 -11.02 -9.24
C PHE A 46 4.49 -10.36 -9.23
N ASP A 47 4.89 -9.72 -10.33
CA ASP A 47 6.12 -8.92 -10.34
C ASP A 47 6.01 -7.65 -9.50
N LEU A 48 4.79 -7.10 -9.37
CA LEU A 48 4.45 -5.93 -8.56
C LEU A 48 3.00 -6.00 -8.06
N THR A 49 2.80 -5.62 -6.81
CA THR A 49 1.48 -5.26 -6.27
C THR A 49 1.48 -3.82 -5.76
N LEU A 50 0.42 -3.10 -6.07
CA LEU A 50 0.17 -1.75 -5.58
C LEU A 50 -1.10 -1.76 -4.73
N ASP A 51 -0.99 -1.35 -3.48
CA ASP A 51 -2.10 -1.16 -2.56
C ASP A 51 -2.31 0.34 -2.34
N LEU A 52 -3.47 0.87 -2.70
CA LEU A 52 -3.73 2.32 -2.74
C LEU A 52 -4.55 2.71 -1.50
N HIS A 53 -3.87 3.32 -0.52
CA HIS A 53 -4.43 3.80 0.74
C HIS A 53 -4.37 5.32 0.84
N GLU A 54 -5.09 5.83 1.84
CA GLU A 54 -5.01 7.23 2.24
C GLU A 54 -4.72 7.31 3.74
N ASP A 55 -3.87 8.27 4.12
CA ASP A 55 -3.58 8.61 5.50
C ASP A 55 -4.29 9.92 5.89
N VAL A 56 -5.10 9.86 6.93
CA VAL A 56 -5.90 11.00 7.43
C VAL A 56 -5.09 12.01 8.24
N ASP A 57 -3.95 11.59 8.78
CA ASP A 57 -3.10 12.37 9.68
C ASP A 57 -1.83 12.88 8.98
N SER A 58 -1.42 12.25 7.87
CA SER A 58 -0.19 12.65 7.16
C SER A 58 -0.26 14.07 6.55
N PRO A 59 0.85 14.84 6.61
CA PRO A 59 0.97 16.12 5.92
C PRO A 59 1.17 16.01 4.41
N GLY A 60 1.47 14.82 3.86
CA GLY A 60 1.77 14.61 2.44
C GLY A 60 1.83 13.13 2.04
N PHE A 61 2.06 12.87 0.76
CA PHE A 61 2.21 11.52 0.23
C PHE A 61 3.44 10.82 0.80
N TYR A 62 3.34 9.52 1.05
CA TYR A 62 4.46 8.63 1.27
C TYR A 62 4.09 7.22 0.81
N LEU A 63 5.03 6.28 0.89
CA LEU A 63 4.74 4.87 0.62
C LEU A 63 5.55 3.92 1.50
N TYR A 64 5.02 2.73 1.69
CA TYR A 64 5.76 1.56 2.11
C TYR A 64 6.25 0.80 0.89
N GLN A 65 7.50 0.34 0.93
CA GLN A 65 8.01 -0.61 -0.04
C GLN A 65 8.54 -1.86 0.66
N LYS A 66 8.31 -3.02 0.05
CA LYS A 66 8.97 -4.26 0.43
C LYS A 66 9.14 -5.16 -0.76
N PHE A 67 10.35 -5.65 -0.95
CA PHE A 67 10.74 -6.44 -2.10
C PHE A 67 11.24 -7.82 -1.66
N GLU A 68 11.22 -8.76 -2.60
CA GLU A 68 12.01 -9.98 -2.50
C GLU A 68 13.51 -9.62 -2.46
N SER A 69 14.30 -10.41 -1.73
CA SER A 69 15.74 -10.17 -1.54
C SER A 69 16.47 -10.03 -2.88
N GLY A 70 17.26 -8.96 -3.05
CA GLY A 70 18.03 -8.69 -4.26
C GLY A 70 17.22 -8.04 -5.39
N GLN A 71 16.06 -7.44 -5.09
CA GLN A 71 15.21 -6.68 -6.03
C GLN A 71 15.12 -5.19 -5.66
N GLU A 72 16.04 -4.68 -4.84
CA GLU A 72 16.14 -3.27 -4.45
C GLU A 72 16.54 -2.39 -5.65
N THR A 73 15.55 -1.69 -6.22
CA THR A 73 15.63 -1.00 -7.52
C THR A 73 15.44 0.51 -7.44
N GLY A 74 15.38 1.09 -6.24
CA GLY A 74 15.04 2.51 -6.04
C GLY A 74 13.61 2.88 -6.50
N LEU A 75 12.75 1.87 -6.77
CA LEU A 75 11.41 2.05 -7.32
C LEU A 75 10.56 3.02 -6.49
N GLY A 76 10.57 2.91 -5.15
CA GLY A 76 9.82 3.80 -4.27
C GLY A 76 10.22 5.27 -4.44
N PHE A 77 11.52 5.56 -4.54
CA PHE A 77 12.00 6.93 -4.76
C PHE A 77 11.55 7.49 -6.12
N LYS A 78 11.58 6.67 -7.18
CA LYS A 78 11.07 7.08 -8.50
C LYS A 78 9.57 7.37 -8.48
N VAL A 79 8.81 6.62 -7.68
CA VAL A 79 7.39 6.87 -7.46
C VAL A 79 7.18 8.18 -6.70
N VAL A 80 7.88 8.39 -5.59
CA VAL A 80 7.79 9.63 -4.80
C VAL A 80 8.16 10.86 -5.62
N GLU A 81 9.27 10.81 -6.37
CA GLU A 81 9.71 11.94 -7.19
C GLU A 81 8.67 12.32 -8.24
N ARG A 82 7.98 11.32 -8.82
CA ARG A 82 6.87 11.59 -9.74
C ARG A 82 5.67 12.21 -9.02
N VAL A 83 5.31 11.73 -7.84
CA VAL A 83 4.17 12.25 -7.06
C VAL A 83 4.42 13.67 -6.56
N ARG A 84 5.68 14.04 -6.31
CA ARG A 84 6.09 15.39 -5.85
C ARG A 84 5.61 16.50 -6.78
N GLU A 85 5.36 16.20 -8.05
CA GLU A 85 4.81 17.13 -9.05
C GLU A 85 3.31 17.46 -8.81
N THR A 86 2.59 16.60 -8.08
CA THR A 86 1.14 16.67 -7.86
C THR A 86 0.77 16.92 -6.40
N MET A 87 1.46 16.29 -5.44
CA MET A 87 1.14 16.38 -4.02
C MET A 87 2.42 16.57 -3.18
N PRO A 88 2.38 17.37 -2.08
CA PRO A 88 3.47 17.43 -1.14
C PRO A 88 3.86 16.05 -0.61
N ILE A 89 5.15 15.80 -0.43
CA ILE A 89 5.67 14.54 0.12
C ILE A 89 5.86 14.70 1.63
N ASN A 90 5.46 13.70 2.41
CA ASN A 90 5.84 13.62 3.81
C ASN A 90 7.33 13.20 3.89
N SER A 91 8.21 14.19 4.02
CA SER A 91 9.65 13.99 4.13
C SER A 91 10.15 13.86 5.58
N SER A 92 9.25 13.54 6.51
CA SER A 92 9.66 13.28 7.91
C SER A 92 10.64 12.10 7.95
N PRO A 93 11.72 12.16 8.76
CA PRO A 93 12.63 11.04 8.94
C PRO A 93 11.96 9.84 9.64
N GLU A 94 10.79 10.05 10.24
CA GLU A 94 9.95 9.02 10.84
C GLU A 94 8.48 9.23 10.44
N ILE A 95 7.82 8.19 9.94
CA ILE A 95 6.41 8.18 9.54
C ILE A 95 5.77 6.93 10.13
N GLU A 96 4.63 7.07 10.81
CA GLU A 96 3.95 5.96 11.50
C GLU A 96 4.88 5.16 12.44
N GLY A 97 5.79 5.85 13.12
CA GLY A 97 6.78 5.26 14.03
C GLY A 97 7.87 4.44 13.33
N MET A 98 7.99 4.55 12.00
CA MET A 98 8.98 3.84 11.20
C MET A 98 9.97 4.82 10.55
N PRO A 99 11.27 4.47 10.49
CA PRO A 99 12.24 5.25 9.72
C PRO A 99 11.82 5.38 8.27
N ALA A 100 11.86 6.61 7.76
CA ALA A 100 11.55 6.94 6.39
C ALA A 100 12.67 7.79 5.78
N GLU A 101 12.86 7.63 4.48
CA GLU A 101 13.77 8.44 3.69
C GLU A 101 12.99 9.06 2.54
N GLU A 102 12.87 10.39 2.52
CA GLU A 102 12.17 11.13 1.46
C GLU A 102 10.79 10.53 1.12
N GLY A 103 9.97 10.22 2.12
CA GLY A 103 8.63 9.64 1.90
C GLY A 103 8.60 8.15 1.53
N VAL A 104 9.72 7.44 1.65
CA VAL A 104 9.81 5.99 1.44
C VAL A 104 10.11 5.28 2.74
N ILE A 105 9.25 4.34 3.12
CA ILE A 105 9.45 3.43 4.26
C ILE A 105 9.88 2.07 3.70
N HIS A 106 11.11 1.64 4.01
CA HIS A 106 11.72 0.43 3.44
C HIS A 106 11.33 -0.88 4.11
N ARG A 107 10.63 -0.83 5.26
CA ARG A 107 10.44 -2.01 6.10
C ARG A 107 8.98 -2.20 6.50
N LEU A 108 8.37 -3.24 5.94
CA LEU A 108 7.29 -3.95 6.62
C LEU A 108 7.90 -5.15 7.36
N SER A 109 7.47 -5.41 8.59
CA SER A 109 7.84 -6.63 9.33
C SER A 109 7.62 -7.90 8.49
N GLY A 110 8.47 -8.91 8.70
CA GLY A 110 8.35 -10.22 8.04
C GLY A 110 7.03 -10.93 8.35
N PRO A 111 6.57 -11.88 7.52
CA PRO A 111 5.40 -12.72 7.84
C PRO A 111 5.50 -13.42 9.21
N GLU A 112 6.73 -13.78 9.59
CA GLU A 112 7.07 -14.41 10.87
C GLU A 112 7.02 -13.44 12.07
N GLU A 113 7.19 -12.14 11.83
CA GLU A 113 7.30 -11.11 12.86
C GLU A 113 5.93 -10.47 13.20
N MET A 114 4.88 -10.78 12.43
CA MET A 114 3.60 -10.09 12.51
C MET A 114 2.44 -11.03 12.88
N GLU A 115 1.73 -10.71 13.95
CA GLU A 115 0.57 -11.48 14.44
C GLU A 115 -0.62 -11.43 13.47
N TRP A 116 -0.76 -10.32 12.76
CA TRP A 116 -1.77 -10.05 11.74
C TRP A 116 -1.09 -9.61 10.45
N TRP A 117 -1.68 -9.87 9.29
CA TRP A 117 -1.07 -9.51 8.00
C TRP A 117 -1.91 -8.48 7.25
N PRO A 118 -1.27 -7.42 6.71
CA PRO A 118 -1.85 -6.62 5.64
C PRO A 118 -1.74 -7.33 4.28
N MET A 119 -2.47 -6.81 3.30
CA MET A 119 -2.49 -7.34 1.93
C MET A 119 -1.09 -7.41 1.33
N ALA A 120 -0.27 -6.37 1.51
CA ALA A 120 1.10 -6.33 1.01
C ALA A 120 1.97 -7.49 1.55
N LEU A 121 1.79 -7.85 2.82
CA LEU A 121 2.54 -8.94 3.44
C LEU A 121 2.04 -10.32 2.96
N TYR A 122 0.74 -10.46 2.75
CA TYR A 122 0.17 -11.65 2.12
C TYR A 122 0.66 -11.80 0.68
N ALA A 123 0.70 -10.72 -0.11
CA ALA A 123 1.24 -10.74 -1.46
C ALA A 123 2.68 -11.25 -1.50
N LEU A 124 3.54 -10.76 -0.60
CA LEU A 124 4.93 -11.24 -0.45
C LEU A 124 4.98 -12.72 -0.07
N PHE A 125 4.15 -13.15 0.91
CA PHE A 125 4.05 -14.55 1.29
C PHE A 125 3.62 -15.45 0.11
N LYS A 126 2.79 -14.91 -0.80
CA LYS A 126 2.37 -15.57 -2.04
C LYS A 126 3.39 -15.44 -3.19
N GLY A 127 4.55 -14.84 -2.94
CA GLY A 127 5.68 -14.77 -3.87
C GLY A 127 5.75 -13.49 -4.70
N ALA A 128 4.98 -12.44 -4.38
CA ALA A 128 5.12 -11.18 -5.10
C ALA A 128 6.54 -10.61 -4.95
N LYS A 129 7.16 -10.19 -6.06
CA LYS A 129 8.55 -9.71 -6.06
C LYS A 129 8.67 -8.30 -5.46
N ARG A 130 7.66 -7.46 -5.68
CA ARG A 130 7.63 -6.07 -5.23
C ARG A 130 6.25 -5.71 -4.71
N CYS A 131 6.16 -5.14 -3.51
CA CYS A 131 4.93 -4.63 -2.95
C CYS A 131 5.12 -3.17 -2.55
N LEU A 132 4.24 -2.30 -3.06
CA LEU A 132 4.13 -0.91 -2.61
C LEU A 132 2.75 -0.70 -1.98
N THR A 133 2.72 -0.09 -0.80
CA THR A 133 1.50 0.49 -0.22
C THR A 133 1.64 2.00 -0.32
N LEU A 134 0.78 2.63 -1.11
CA LEU A 134 0.80 4.05 -1.42
C LEU A 134 -0.15 4.78 -0.46
N GLU A 135 0.26 5.92 0.08
CA GLU A 135 -0.51 6.64 1.11
C GLU A 135 -0.66 8.10 0.68
N THR A 136 -1.78 8.46 0.03
CA THR A 136 -2.08 9.88 -0.24
C THR A 136 -2.61 10.57 1.01
N ALA A 137 -2.25 11.83 1.22
CA ALA A 137 -2.72 12.57 2.39
C ALA A 137 -4.18 13.02 2.23
N ALA A 138 -5.08 12.52 3.09
CA ALA A 138 -6.52 12.71 2.96
C ALA A 138 -6.97 14.16 3.17
N ARG A 139 -6.11 15.00 3.78
CA ARG A 139 -6.33 16.44 3.99
C ARG A 139 -6.38 17.28 2.71
N PHE A 140 -5.92 16.73 1.58
CA PHE A 140 -5.97 17.41 0.27
C PHE A 140 -7.28 17.11 -0.46
N PRO A 141 -7.70 17.96 -1.42
CA PRO A 141 -8.85 17.71 -2.30
C PRO A 141 -8.83 16.33 -2.96
N LEU A 142 -10.01 15.74 -3.15
CA LEU A 142 -10.13 14.40 -3.74
C LEU A 142 -9.46 14.31 -5.12
N GLU A 143 -9.60 15.35 -5.96
CA GLU A 143 -8.97 15.38 -7.27
C GLU A 143 -7.44 15.27 -7.19
N ASP A 144 -6.81 16.02 -6.28
CA ASP A 144 -5.36 15.99 -6.08
C ASP A 144 -4.88 14.62 -5.60
N ARG A 145 -5.64 13.97 -4.71
CA ARG A 145 -5.34 12.62 -4.22
C ARG A 145 -5.45 11.58 -5.33
N VAL A 146 -6.49 11.67 -6.15
CA VAL A 146 -6.66 10.79 -7.32
C VAL A 146 -5.52 10.98 -8.32
N GLU A 147 -5.15 12.22 -8.62
CA GLU A 147 -4.05 12.52 -9.53
C GLU A 147 -2.71 11.98 -8.98
N ALA A 148 -2.45 12.15 -7.69
CA ALA A 148 -1.26 11.62 -7.04
C ALA A 148 -1.20 10.08 -7.13
N HIS A 149 -2.30 9.37 -6.86
CA HIS A 149 -2.35 7.91 -7.03
C HIS A 149 -2.12 7.49 -8.49
N LEU A 150 -2.71 8.18 -9.47
CA LEU A 150 -2.51 7.88 -10.88
C LEU A 150 -1.04 8.09 -11.28
N ALA A 151 -0.42 9.18 -10.84
CA ALA A 151 0.99 9.46 -11.08
C ALA A 151 1.89 8.38 -10.46
N ALA A 152 1.57 7.94 -9.24
CA ALA A 152 2.29 6.88 -8.56
C ALA A 152 2.19 5.53 -9.29
N VAL A 153 0.98 5.13 -9.69
CA VAL A 153 0.72 3.88 -10.42
C VAL A 153 1.45 3.87 -11.77
N GLN A 154 1.39 4.98 -12.51
CA GLN A 154 2.09 5.12 -13.79
C GLN A 154 3.61 5.02 -13.61
N SER A 155 4.18 5.73 -12.64
CA SER A 155 5.62 5.68 -12.34
C SER A 155 6.06 4.27 -11.95
N ALA A 156 5.31 3.61 -11.07
CA ALA A 156 5.63 2.26 -10.63
C ALA A 156 5.66 1.27 -11.80
N PHE A 157 4.68 1.35 -12.71
CA PHE A 157 4.61 0.48 -13.88
C PHE A 157 5.72 0.75 -14.90
N GLN A 158 6.12 2.02 -15.09
CA GLN A 158 7.20 2.37 -16.01
C GLN A 158 8.58 1.92 -15.54
N ASN A 159 8.77 1.80 -14.22
CA ASN A 159 10.08 1.57 -13.60
C ASN A 159 10.24 0.17 -13.00
N ILE A 160 9.29 -0.75 -13.21
CA ILE A 160 9.34 -2.14 -12.72
C ILE A 160 10.31 -3.03 -13.51
N VAL A 161 10.65 -2.65 -14.76
CA VAL A 161 11.44 -3.46 -15.71
C VAL A 161 12.93 -3.07 -15.71
N ASP A 162 13.33 -2.10 -14.89
CA ASP A 162 14.73 -1.73 -14.70
C ASP A 162 15.49 -2.75 -13.84
#